data_AF-A0A2D9HFP2-F1
#
_entry.id   AF-A0A2D9HFP2-F1
#
_cell.length_a   1.000
_cell.length_b   1.000
_cell.length_c   1.000
_cell.angle_alpha   90.00
_cell.angle_beta   90.00
_cell.angle_gamma   90.00
#
_symmetry.space_group_name_H-M   'P 1'
#
loop_
_entity.id
_entity.type
_entity.pdbx_description
1 polymer ?
#
loop_
_entity_poly.entity_id
_entity_poly.type
_entity_poly.pdbx_seq_one_letter_code
_entity_poly.pdbx_strand_id
1 'polypeptide(L)'
;MCSRILLAGFVTWSLAQSLPAYAAVKNVITELSWVTQNDTVMGGVSRAQLAWNAADELVWTGNLSLDNNGGFVSIFARDRWFDWTAYDGLEVVLTGGGRAIQVTAQRRDARVRAGGYRALIPTESKGDTRVVIPFSAFVLKRFGRPIRGPDLRSGLGQIGRLGLLIADKQPGPFRVILKSMRPVRVGKRSTLGAEVRQRLVSAIEVGVPAFNSGDVSACATIYGRTIRELLEQGLLGDGTWASRLARQALDRAAKQPSRDAAWTLRRAMDQILASL
;
A
#
# COMPACT_ATOMS: atom_id res chain seq x y z
N MET A 1 -50.74 -22.84 50.73
CA MET A 1 -49.60 -23.77 50.51
C MET A 1 -49.09 -23.57 49.09
N CYS A 2 -47.79 -23.24 48.97
CA CYS A 2 -46.90 -23.22 47.79
C CYS A 2 -47.34 -22.42 46.54
N SER A 3 -46.85 -21.21 46.25
CA SER A 3 -45.47 -20.68 46.09
C SER A 3 -44.76 -21.11 44.80
N ARG A 4 -44.42 -20.11 43.95
CA ARG A 4 -43.28 -20.00 43.00
C ARG A 4 -43.49 -18.68 42.21
N ILE A 5 -42.79 -17.55 42.39
CA ILE A 5 -41.35 -17.19 42.37
C ILE A 5 -40.71 -17.19 40.95
N LEU A 6 -40.33 -15.95 40.53
CA LEU A 6 -39.27 -15.51 39.58
C LEU A 6 -39.50 -15.79 38.07
N LEU A 7 -39.04 -14.98 37.10
CA LEU A 7 -37.92 -14.02 37.03
C LEU A 7 -38.15 -13.03 35.87
N ALA A 8 -37.82 -11.76 36.08
CA ALA A 8 -37.71 -10.76 35.02
C ALA A 8 -36.53 -11.11 34.09
N GLY A 9 -36.81 -11.31 32.81
CA GLY A 9 -35.80 -11.46 31.77
C GLY A 9 -35.67 -10.16 30.97
N PHE A 10 -34.70 -9.32 31.32
CA PHE A 10 -34.21 -8.27 30.43
C PHE A 10 -33.64 -8.94 29.18
N VAL A 11 -34.33 -8.81 28.05
CA VAL A 11 -33.69 -9.00 26.74
C VAL A 11 -32.91 -7.73 26.45
N THR A 12 -31.70 -7.66 26.99
CA THR A 12 -30.64 -6.91 26.30
C THR A 12 -30.08 -7.81 25.22
N TRP A 13 -29.40 -7.20 24.25
CA TRP A 13 -28.71 -7.73 23.07
C TRP A 13 -29.47 -7.46 21.78
N SER A 14 -28.85 -6.95 20.73
CA SER A 14 -27.55 -6.35 20.51
C SER A 14 -27.71 -5.68 19.15
N LEU A 15 -27.46 -4.37 19.03
CA LEU A 15 -27.38 -3.71 17.72
C LEU A 15 -26.08 -4.17 17.05
N ALA A 16 -26.08 -5.41 16.57
CA ALA A 16 -25.15 -5.84 15.55
C ALA A 16 -25.48 -5.03 14.29
N GLN A 17 -24.84 -3.87 14.15
CA GLN A 17 -24.85 -3.11 12.91
C GLN A 17 -24.30 -4.01 11.81
N SER A 18 -25.19 -4.49 10.95
CA SER A 18 -24.83 -5.24 9.76
C SER A 18 -23.97 -4.34 8.87
N LEU A 19 -22.71 -4.72 8.67
CA LEU A 19 -21.85 -4.12 7.65
C LEU A 19 -22.53 -4.26 6.28
N PRO A 20 -22.51 -3.23 5.42
CA PRO A 20 -23.18 -3.30 4.13
C PRO A 20 -22.57 -4.42 3.28
N ALA A 21 -23.45 -5.23 2.69
CA ALA A 21 -23.09 -6.34 1.82
C ALA A 21 -22.26 -5.84 0.62
N TYR A 22 -20.96 -6.09 0.65
CA TYR A 22 -20.08 -5.89 -0.49
C TYR A 22 -20.47 -6.88 -1.59
N ALA A 23 -20.95 -6.40 -2.74
CA ALA A 23 -21.08 -7.24 -3.92
C ALA A 23 -19.71 -7.85 -4.25
N ALA A 24 -19.61 -9.18 -4.14
CA ALA A 24 -18.38 -9.91 -4.29
C ALA A 24 -17.95 -9.91 -5.77
N VAL A 25 -17.09 -8.95 -6.14
CA VAL A 25 -16.19 -9.17 -7.28
C VAL A 25 -15.33 -10.37 -6.91
N LYS A 26 -15.46 -11.47 -7.66
CA LYS A 26 -14.67 -12.71 -7.46
C LYS A 26 -13.18 -12.37 -7.36
N ASN A 27 -12.45 -13.14 -6.56
CA ASN A 27 -11.00 -13.00 -6.38
C ASN A 27 -10.31 -12.96 -7.75
N VAL A 28 -9.79 -11.79 -8.14
CA VAL A 28 -9.23 -11.60 -9.49
C VAL A 28 -7.98 -12.46 -9.69
N ILE A 29 -7.37 -12.97 -8.62
CA ILE A 29 -6.04 -13.60 -8.67
C ILE A 29 -6.05 -14.97 -9.33
N THR A 30 -6.98 -15.85 -8.96
CA THR A 30 -7.08 -17.22 -9.50
C THR A 30 -7.57 -17.23 -10.95
N GLU A 31 -8.29 -16.20 -11.35
CA GLU A 31 -8.69 -16.01 -12.75
C GLU A 31 -7.59 -15.37 -13.62
N LEU A 32 -6.45 -15.01 -13.02
CA LEU A 32 -5.33 -14.38 -13.72
C LEU A 32 -4.18 -15.38 -13.90
N SER A 33 -3.63 -15.41 -15.12
CA SER A 33 -2.38 -16.12 -15.39
C SER A 33 -1.19 -15.27 -15.01
N TRP A 34 -0.45 -15.63 -13.96
CA TRP A 34 0.69 -14.85 -13.48
C TRP A 34 2.01 -15.29 -14.13
N VAL A 35 2.90 -14.34 -14.38
CA VAL A 35 4.26 -14.59 -14.85
C VAL A 35 5.27 -13.79 -14.05
N THR A 36 6.47 -14.35 -13.93
CA THR A 36 7.61 -13.69 -13.30
C THR A 36 8.40 -12.87 -14.32
N GLN A 37 8.82 -11.68 -13.91
CA GLN A 37 9.87 -10.89 -14.55
C GLN A 37 10.94 -10.57 -13.51
N ASN A 38 12.06 -11.28 -13.64
CA ASN A 38 13.23 -11.12 -12.79
C ASN A 38 14.14 -10.01 -13.34
N ASP A 39 14.95 -9.42 -12.46
CA ASP A 39 15.96 -8.44 -12.84
C ASP A 39 17.10 -9.11 -13.59
N THR A 40 17.07 -9.03 -14.92
CA THR A 40 18.17 -9.42 -15.81
C THR A 40 18.84 -8.20 -16.44
N VAL A 41 18.51 -6.99 -15.98
CA VAL A 41 19.03 -5.75 -16.56
C VAL A 41 20.45 -5.55 -16.06
N MET A 42 21.39 -5.27 -16.96
CA MET A 42 22.83 -5.08 -16.64
C MET A 42 23.49 -6.23 -15.85
N GLY A 43 23.00 -7.46 -15.99
CA GLY A 43 23.56 -8.62 -15.29
C GLY A 43 23.00 -8.86 -13.89
N GLY A 44 21.86 -8.24 -13.54
CA GLY A 44 21.13 -8.55 -12.30
C GLY A 44 20.91 -10.06 -12.10
N VAL A 45 21.00 -10.50 -10.84
CA VAL A 45 20.96 -11.94 -10.46
C VAL A 45 19.81 -12.26 -9.50
N SER A 46 18.84 -11.36 -9.37
CA SER A 46 17.64 -11.63 -8.59
C SER A 46 16.82 -12.73 -9.25
N ARG A 47 16.33 -13.70 -8.46
CA ARG A 47 15.55 -14.84 -8.95
C ARG A 47 14.26 -14.98 -8.17
N ALA A 48 13.19 -15.30 -8.88
CA ALA A 48 11.91 -15.63 -8.29
C ALA A 48 11.14 -16.68 -9.10
N GLN A 49 10.25 -17.39 -8.41
CA GLN A 49 9.37 -18.41 -8.96
C GLN A 49 7.96 -18.26 -8.39
N LEU A 50 7.00 -18.82 -9.11
CA LEU A 50 5.59 -18.84 -8.75
C LEU A 50 5.13 -20.28 -8.55
N ALA A 51 4.30 -20.49 -7.54
CA ALA A 51 3.58 -21.74 -7.30
C ALA A 51 2.18 -21.41 -6.77
N TRP A 52 1.28 -22.38 -6.82
CA TRP A 52 -0.01 -22.32 -6.12
C TRP A 52 0.04 -23.28 -4.94
N ASN A 53 -0.51 -22.88 -3.80
CA ASN A 53 -0.64 -23.77 -2.64
C ASN A 53 -2.01 -24.49 -2.65
N ALA A 54 -2.23 -25.39 -1.68
CA ALA A 54 -3.47 -26.15 -1.56
C ALA A 54 -4.73 -25.31 -1.24
N ALA A 55 -4.56 -24.02 -0.93
CA ALA A 55 -5.64 -23.07 -0.68
C ALA A 55 -5.92 -22.15 -1.88
N ASP A 56 -5.38 -22.49 -3.07
CA ASP A 56 -5.46 -21.68 -4.29
C ASP A 56 -4.92 -20.24 -4.12
N GLU A 57 -3.90 -20.07 -3.27
CA GLU A 57 -3.19 -18.81 -3.11
C GLU A 57 -1.89 -18.81 -3.93
N LEU A 58 -1.55 -17.65 -4.52
CA LEU A 58 -0.34 -17.51 -5.31
C LEU A 58 0.87 -17.32 -4.40
N VAL A 59 1.76 -18.31 -4.39
CA VAL A 59 3.02 -18.29 -3.65
C VAL A 59 4.14 -17.78 -4.55
N TRP A 60 4.70 -16.63 -4.17
CA TRP A 60 5.82 -16.00 -4.83
C TRP A 60 7.06 -16.05 -3.93
N THR A 61 8.06 -16.82 -4.33
CA THR A 61 9.30 -17.01 -3.56
C THR A 61 10.52 -16.72 -4.41
N GLY A 62 11.63 -16.38 -3.75
CA GLY A 62 12.88 -16.12 -4.44
C GLY A 62 13.94 -15.51 -3.55
N ASN A 63 14.97 -14.97 -4.19
CA ASN A 63 16.05 -14.24 -3.55
C ASN A 63 16.28 -12.92 -4.29
N LEU A 64 16.16 -11.80 -3.57
CA LEU A 64 16.54 -10.50 -4.09
C LEU A 64 18.05 -10.32 -3.91
N SER A 65 18.78 -10.03 -4.99
CA SER A 65 20.19 -9.62 -4.90
C SER A 65 20.32 -8.16 -5.33
N LEU A 66 21.28 -7.44 -4.73
CA LEU A 66 21.68 -6.09 -5.13
C LEU A 66 22.94 -6.08 -6.01
N ASP A 67 23.50 -7.25 -6.30
CA ASP A 67 24.68 -7.39 -7.13
C ASP A 67 24.41 -6.86 -8.54
N ASN A 68 25.42 -6.26 -9.15
CA ASN A 68 25.36 -5.67 -10.50
C ASN A 68 24.42 -4.45 -10.62
N ASN A 69 24.51 -3.54 -9.66
CA ASN A 69 23.91 -2.20 -9.68
C ASN A 69 22.39 -2.13 -9.55
N GLY A 70 21.80 -3.06 -8.80
CA GLY A 70 20.36 -3.00 -8.52
C GLY A 70 19.80 -4.36 -8.13
N GLY A 71 18.49 -4.37 -7.91
CA GLY A 71 17.78 -5.59 -7.61
C GLY A 71 16.30 -5.36 -7.59
N PHE A 72 15.58 -6.10 -8.42
CA PHE A 72 14.14 -6.25 -8.28
C PHE A 72 13.68 -7.66 -8.66
N VAL A 73 12.50 -8.00 -8.15
CA VAL A 73 11.72 -9.13 -8.63
C VAL A 73 10.31 -8.65 -8.84
N SER A 74 9.68 -9.03 -9.94
CA SER A 74 8.30 -8.66 -10.21
C SER A 74 7.52 -9.84 -10.74
N ILE A 75 6.23 -9.85 -10.45
CA ILE A 75 5.25 -10.71 -11.08
C ILE A 75 4.13 -9.85 -11.63
N PHE A 76 3.52 -10.27 -12.74
CA PHE A 76 2.33 -9.62 -13.26
C PHE A 76 1.40 -10.62 -13.92
N ALA A 77 0.12 -10.28 -13.92
CA ALA A 77 -0.89 -10.99 -14.67
C ALA A 77 -0.71 -10.76 -16.18
N ARG A 78 -0.77 -11.86 -16.95
CA ARG A 78 -0.75 -11.88 -18.41
C ARG A 78 -2.06 -11.31 -18.96
N ASP A 79 -1.89 -10.47 -19.98
CA ASP A 79 -2.88 -9.92 -20.91
C ASP A 79 -4.36 -9.93 -20.46
N ARG A 80 -4.65 -9.11 -19.44
CA ARG A 80 -6.02 -8.67 -19.12
C ARG A 80 -6.07 -7.17 -18.89
N TRP A 81 -7.15 -6.57 -19.40
CA TRP A 81 -7.53 -5.19 -19.20
C TRP A 81 -8.87 -5.16 -18.46
N PHE A 82 -9.02 -4.20 -17.56
CA PHE A 82 -10.15 -4.08 -16.65
C PHE A 82 -10.72 -2.67 -16.74
N ASP A 83 -12.04 -2.61 -16.62
CA ASP A 83 -12.74 -1.37 -16.33
C ASP A 83 -12.99 -1.27 -14.82
N TRP A 84 -12.31 -0.31 -14.19
CA TRP A 84 -12.40 0.00 -12.77
C TRP A 84 -13.07 1.35 -12.50
N THR A 85 -13.77 1.93 -13.48
CA THR A 85 -14.44 3.23 -13.34
C THR A 85 -15.48 3.26 -12.21
N ALA A 86 -16.03 2.11 -11.84
CA ALA A 86 -16.99 1.94 -10.76
C ALA A 86 -16.36 1.83 -9.35
N TYR A 87 -15.04 1.90 -9.20
CA TYR A 87 -14.35 1.63 -7.94
C TYR A 87 -13.43 2.78 -7.55
N ASP A 88 -13.05 2.83 -6.28
CA ASP A 88 -12.26 3.93 -5.71
C ASP A 88 -10.84 3.48 -5.32
N GLY A 89 -10.63 2.18 -5.21
CA GLY A 89 -9.33 1.61 -4.84
C GLY A 89 -9.20 0.13 -5.11
N LEU A 90 -8.10 -0.42 -4.63
CA LEU A 90 -7.73 -1.82 -4.75
C LEU A 90 -7.53 -2.42 -3.37
N GLU A 91 -8.33 -3.43 -3.02
CA GLU A 91 -8.07 -4.27 -1.85
C GLU A 91 -7.03 -5.33 -2.22
N VAL A 92 -6.04 -5.50 -1.37
CA VAL A 92 -5.04 -6.58 -1.48
C VAL A 92 -4.92 -7.29 -0.14
N VAL A 93 -4.98 -8.62 -0.18
CA VAL A 93 -4.73 -9.50 0.96
C VAL A 93 -3.52 -10.38 0.64
N LEU A 94 -2.46 -10.24 1.43
CA LEU A 94 -1.24 -11.00 1.26
C LEU A 94 -0.47 -11.21 2.56
N THR A 95 0.35 -12.26 2.63
CA THR A 95 1.40 -12.44 3.63
C THR A 95 2.72 -11.95 3.01
N GLY A 96 3.40 -10.99 3.64
CA GLY A 96 4.61 -10.37 3.07
C GLY A 96 5.86 -10.39 3.94
N GLY A 97 5.76 -10.87 5.18
CA GLY A 97 6.91 -11.05 6.08
C GLY A 97 7.66 -9.76 6.42
N GLY A 98 6.95 -8.63 6.51
CA GLY A 98 7.52 -7.32 6.83
C GLY A 98 8.22 -6.63 5.66
N ARG A 99 8.29 -7.26 4.48
CA ARG A 99 8.89 -6.64 3.30
C ARG A 99 7.98 -5.58 2.70
N ALA A 100 8.61 -4.57 2.10
CA ALA A 100 7.93 -3.53 1.36
C ALA A 100 7.61 -4.04 -0.05
N ILE A 101 6.34 -4.34 -0.32
CA ILE A 101 5.86 -4.83 -1.62
C ILE A 101 5.18 -3.68 -2.36
N GLN A 102 5.35 -3.58 -3.67
CA GLN A 102 4.62 -2.61 -4.48
C GLN A 102 3.59 -3.33 -5.34
N VAL A 103 2.36 -2.82 -5.37
CA VAL A 103 1.40 -3.16 -6.43
C VAL A 103 1.78 -2.37 -7.66
N THR A 104 1.79 -3.01 -8.82
CA THR A 104 2.02 -2.38 -10.12
C THR A 104 0.77 -2.43 -10.97
N ALA A 105 0.56 -1.38 -11.77
CA ALA A 105 -0.49 -1.33 -12.77
C ALA A 105 0.01 -0.55 -14.00
N GLN A 106 -0.54 -0.87 -15.17
CA GLN A 106 -0.39 -0.08 -16.37
C GLN A 106 -1.75 0.37 -16.90
N ARG A 107 -1.71 1.42 -17.69
CA ARG A 107 -2.83 1.92 -18.46
C ARG A 107 -2.63 1.57 -19.92
N ARG A 108 -3.69 1.08 -20.60
CA ARG A 108 -3.60 0.70 -22.02
C ARG A 108 -3.28 1.90 -22.90
N ASP A 109 -3.88 3.04 -22.58
CA ASP A 109 -3.79 4.32 -23.28
C ASP A 109 -2.55 5.15 -22.91
N ALA A 110 -1.84 4.79 -21.84
CA ALA A 110 -0.67 5.51 -21.33
C ALA A 110 0.44 4.54 -20.90
N ARG A 111 0.89 3.68 -21.83
CA ARG A 111 1.94 2.69 -21.57
C ARG A 111 3.29 3.38 -21.33
N VAL A 112 3.97 3.00 -20.26
CA VAL A 112 5.32 3.48 -19.93
C VAL A 112 6.31 2.31 -19.99
N ARG A 113 7.31 2.41 -20.88
CA ARG A 113 8.40 1.44 -20.96
C ARG A 113 9.19 1.43 -19.65
N ALA A 114 9.52 0.23 -19.15
CA ALA A 114 10.21 0.04 -17.87
C ALA A 114 9.55 0.83 -16.71
N GLY A 115 8.22 0.92 -16.75
CA GLY A 115 7.44 1.78 -15.89
C GLY A 115 5.98 1.38 -15.79
N GLY A 116 5.24 2.23 -15.10
CA GLY A 116 3.84 2.04 -14.76
C GLY A 116 3.52 2.72 -13.44
N TYR A 117 2.27 2.59 -13.03
CA TYR A 117 1.76 3.08 -11.77
C TYR A 117 2.15 2.11 -10.65
N ARG A 118 2.59 2.65 -9.52
CA ARG A 118 2.99 1.83 -8.37
C ARG A 118 2.46 2.42 -7.06
N ALA A 119 1.95 1.56 -6.21
CA ALA A 119 1.58 1.88 -4.83
C ALA A 119 2.28 0.92 -3.86
N LEU A 120 2.69 1.43 -2.70
CA LEU A 120 3.39 0.64 -1.69
C LEU A 120 2.40 -0.09 -0.77
N ILE A 121 2.71 -1.34 -0.44
CA ILE A 121 2.11 -2.13 0.63
C ILE A 121 3.18 -2.38 1.69
N PRO A 122 3.11 -1.67 2.83
CA PRO A 122 3.83 -2.04 4.04
C PRO A 122 3.16 -3.28 4.65
N THR A 123 3.87 -4.41 4.64
CA THR A 123 3.32 -5.69 5.09
C THR A 123 3.60 -5.93 6.57
N GLU A 124 2.72 -6.68 7.21
CA GLU A 124 2.95 -7.21 8.56
C GLU A 124 4.17 -8.14 8.57
N SER A 125 4.94 -8.09 9.65
CA SER A 125 6.07 -9.01 9.88
C SER A 125 5.60 -10.46 10.04
N LYS A 126 4.39 -10.65 10.57
CA LYS A 126 3.73 -11.95 10.76
C LYS A 126 2.26 -11.85 10.38
N GLY A 127 1.72 -12.91 9.78
CA GLY A 127 0.31 -12.99 9.41
C GLY A 127 -0.06 -12.20 8.15
N ASP A 128 -1.36 -12.03 7.95
CA ASP A 128 -1.90 -11.43 6.74
C ASP A 128 -1.99 -9.91 6.83
N THR A 129 -1.58 -9.27 5.75
CA THR A 129 -1.85 -7.86 5.49
C THR A 129 -3.07 -7.75 4.59
N ARG A 130 -4.15 -7.19 5.12
CA ARG A 130 -5.31 -6.74 4.33
C ARG A 130 -5.26 -5.21 4.25
N VAL A 131 -5.19 -4.68 3.03
CA VAL A 131 -5.08 -3.24 2.81
C VAL A 131 -5.95 -2.80 1.64
N VAL A 132 -6.61 -1.64 1.78
CA VAL A 132 -7.28 -0.96 0.67
C VAL A 132 -6.44 0.23 0.27
N ILE A 133 -5.97 0.23 -0.98
CA ILE A 133 -5.14 1.27 -1.56
C ILE A 133 -6.03 2.13 -2.47
N PRO A 134 -6.27 3.42 -2.16
CA PRO A 134 -7.02 4.28 -3.05
C PRO A 134 -6.28 4.49 -4.37
N PHE A 135 -6.99 4.60 -5.49
CA PHE A 135 -6.32 4.74 -6.80
C PHE A 135 -5.46 6.01 -6.91
N SER A 136 -5.75 7.05 -6.13
CA SER A 136 -4.93 8.27 -6.06
C SER A 136 -3.56 8.06 -5.38
N ALA A 137 -3.36 6.96 -4.64
CA ALA A 137 -2.07 6.61 -4.05
C ALA A 137 -1.08 6.01 -5.07
N PHE A 138 -1.53 5.68 -6.28
CA PHE A 138 -0.68 5.11 -7.31
C PHE A 138 0.13 6.18 -8.03
N VAL A 139 1.45 6.10 -7.90
CA VAL A 139 2.38 7.06 -8.50
C VAL A 139 2.94 6.52 -9.81
N LEU A 140 2.89 7.32 -10.87
CA LEU A 140 3.49 6.99 -12.16
C LEU A 140 5.03 7.00 -12.05
N LYS A 141 5.66 5.88 -12.38
CA LYS A 141 7.12 5.70 -12.27
C LYS A 141 7.74 5.13 -13.55
N ARG A 142 8.98 5.53 -13.81
CA ARG A 142 9.88 4.97 -14.83
C ARG A 142 11.23 4.66 -14.20
N PHE A 143 11.75 3.45 -14.38
CA PHE A 143 12.97 2.98 -13.70
C PHE A 143 12.95 3.23 -12.17
N GLY A 144 11.79 3.05 -11.54
CA GLY A 144 11.60 3.28 -10.11
C GLY A 144 11.52 4.75 -9.68
N ARG A 145 11.77 5.70 -10.58
CA ARG A 145 11.70 7.14 -10.31
C ARG A 145 10.32 7.69 -10.68
N PRO A 146 9.71 8.55 -9.85
CA PRO A 146 8.50 9.29 -10.21
C PRO A 146 8.70 10.10 -11.48
N ILE A 147 7.68 10.15 -12.33
CA ILE A 147 7.64 11.01 -13.52
C ILE A 147 6.33 11.80 -13.54
N ARG A 148 6.32 12.94 -14.24
CA ARG A 148 5.07 13.66 -14.53
C ARG A 148 4.23 12.87 -15.52
N GLY A 149 2.93 12.89 -15.32
CA GLY A 149 1.95 12.24 -16.19
C GLY A 149 0.56 12.23 -15.55
N PRO A 150 -0.43 11.67 -16.25
CA PRO A 150 -1.80 11.64 -15.75
C PRO A 150 -1.91 10.75 -14.51
N ASP A 151 -2.86 11.08 -13.63
CA ASP A 151 -3.23 10.24 -12.48
C ASP A 151 -3.86 8.93 -12.97
N LEU A 152 -3.69 7.83 -12.22
CA LEU A 152 -4.31 6.53 -12.56
C LEU A 152 -5.83 6.66 -12.75
N ARG A 153 -6.49 7.49 -11.93
CA ARG A 153 -7.94 7.73 -11.92
C ARG A 153 -8.49 8.26 -13.24
N SER A 154 -7.66 8.94 -14.03
CA SER A 154 -8.08 9.49 -15.32
C SER A 154 -8.23 8.42 -16.42
N GLY A 155 -7.86 7.16 -16.16
CA GLY A 155 -7.92 6.07 -17.14
C GLY A 155 -8.36 4.74 -16.55
N LEU A 156 -9.28 4.74 -15.57
CA LEU A 156 -9.73 3.52 -14.89
C LEU A 156 -10.44 2.52 -15.80
N GLY A 157 -10.93 2.93 -16.98
CA GLY A 157 -11.55 2.01 -17.95
C GLY A 157 -10.58 1.07 -18.67
N GLN A 158 -9.26 1.27 -18.49
CA GLN A 158 -8.24 0.59 -19.28
C GLN A 158 -7.03 0.15 -18.44
N ILE A 159 -7.29 -0.40 -17.25
CA ILE A 159 -6.25 -0.83 -16.32
C ILE A 159 -5.80 -2.25 -16.63
N GLY A 160 -4.50 -2.52 -16.66
CA GLY A 160 -3.98 -3.85 -16.94
C GLY A 160 -2.55 -4.04 -16.44
N ARG A 161 -1.97 -5.20 -16.77
CA ARG A 161 -0.63 -5.62 -16.32
C ARG A 161 -0.45 -5.43 -14.81
N LEU A 162 -1.47 -5.86 -14.06
CA LEU A 162 -1.48 -5.81 -12.60
C LEU A 162 -0.42 -6.76 -12.05
N GLY A 163 0.28 -6.32 -11.03
CA GLY A 163 1.43 -7.08 -10.55
C GLY A 163 1.87 -6.74 -9.14
N LEU A 164 2.86 -7.51 -8.67
CA LEU A 164 3.64 -7.20 -7.48
C LEU A 164 5.10 -6.96 -7.88
N LEU A 165 5.78 -6.14 -7.08
CA LEU A 165 7.18 -5.79 -7.26
C LEU A 165 7.85 -5.68 -5.88
N ILE A 166 9.00 -6.32 -5.72
CA ILE A 166 9.92 -6.06 -4.62
C ILE A 166 11.14 -5.35 -5.22
N ALA A 167 11.38 -4.15 -4.74
CA ALA A 167 12.53 -3.30 -5.10
C ALA A 167 12.92 -2.44 -3.88
N ASP A 168 12.90 -3.07 -2.71
CA ASP A 168 13.01 -2.43 -1.39
C ASP A 168 14.45 -2.26 -0.90
N LYS A 169 15.43 -2.70 -1.70
CA LYS A 169 16.87 -2.70 -1.39
C LYS A 169 17.25 -3.55 -0.17
N GLN A 170 16.46 -4.58 0.14
CA GLN A 170 16.78 -5.55 1.20
C GLN A 170 17.19 -6.89 0.55
N PRO A 171 18.49 -7.17 0.36
CA PRO A 171 18.89 -8.43 -0.25
C PRO A 171 18.51 -9.62 0.63
N GLY A 172 18.36 -10.79 0.01
CA GLY A 172 18.07 -12.05 0.69
C GLY A 172 16.74 -12.69 0.26
N PRO A 173 16.42 -13.84 0.87
CA PRO A 173 15.26 -14.62 0.52
C PRO A 173 13.96 -13.86 0.82
N PHE A 174 12.91 -14.17 0.06
CA PHE A 174 11.57 -13.70 0.35
C PHE A 174 10.54 -14.78 0.05
N ARG A 175 9.41 -14.64 0.73
CA ARG A 175 8.19 -15.40 0.47
C ARG A 175 6.99 -14.49 0.64
N VAL A 176 6.22 -14.35 -0.42
CA VAL A 176 4.97 -13.60 -0.47
C VAL A 176 3.86 -14.58 -0.83
N ILE A 177 2.79 -14.61 -0.04
CA ILE A 177 1.57 -15.34 -0.41
C ILE A 177 0.53 -14.30 -0.75
N LEU A 178 0.11 -14.26 -2.00
CA LEU A 178 -0.91 -13.36 -2.46
C LEU A 178 -2.26 -14.11 -2.48
N LYS A 179 -3.20 -13.67 -1.65
CA LYS A 179 -4.48 -14.36 -1.38
C LYS A 179 -5.63 -13.76 -2.18
N SER A 180 -5.73 -12.43 -2.20
CA SER A 180 -6.72 -11.74 -3.01
C SER A 180 -6.25 -10.35 -3.43
N MET A 181 -6.76 -9.89 -4.57
CA MET A 181 -6.52 -8.56 -5.13
C MET A 181 -7.75 -8.23 -5.96
N ARG A 182 -8.50 -7.19 -5.59
CA ARG A 182 -9.77 -6.85 -6.24
C ARG A 182 -10.08 -5.37 -6.13
N PRO A 183 -10.71 -4.76 -7.14
CA PRO A 183 -11.15 -3.38 -7.03
C PRO A 183 -12.28 -3.28 -6.01
N VAL A 184 -12.32 -2.20 -5.25
CA VAL A 184 -13.32 -1.96 -4.20
C VAL A 184 -13.79 -0.51 -4.21
N ARG A 185 -15.04 -0.30 -3.81
CA ARG A 185 -15.55 1.03 -3.49
C ARG A 185 -15.07 1.41 -2.09
N VAL A 186 -14.61 2.65 -1.94
CA VAL A 186 -14.21 3.22 -0.65
C VAL A 186 -15.28 4.26 -0.30
N GLY A 187 -15.93 4.12 0.86
CA GLY A 187 -17.01 5.01 1.29
C GLY A 187 -16.58 6.50 1.30
N LYS A 188 -17.57 7.41 1.30
CA LYS A 188 -17.35 8.87 1.22
C LYS A 188 -16.23 9.35 2.17
N ARG A 189 -15.36 10.21 1.64
CA ARG A 189 -14.30 10.92 2.37
C ARG A 189 -14.88 11.56 3.65
N SER A 190 -14.34 11.18 4.80
CA SER A 190 -14.76 11.67 6.11
C SER A 190 -14.17 13.04 6.42
N THR A 191 -14.80 13.77 7.34
CA THR A 191 -14.29 15.02 7.94
C THR A 191 -12.88 14.86 8.52
N LEU A 192 -12.54 13.66 9.00
CA LEU A 192 -11.19 13.29 9.45
C LEU A 192 -10.11 13.56 8.37
N GLY A 193 -10.46 13.44 7.08
CA GLY A 193 -9.51 13.74 6.00
C GLY A 193 -9.13 15.22 5.88
N ALA A 194 -10.01 16.15 6.26
CA ALA A 194 -9.71 17.58 6.21
C ALA A 194 -8.70 17.98 7.30
N GLU A 195 -8.87 17.44 8.51
CA GLU A 195 -7.95 17.67 9.63
C GLU A 195 -6.56 17.08 9.34
N VAL A 196 -6.49 15.83 8.88
CA VAL A 196 -5.21 15.20 8.49
C VAL A 196 -4.51 16.03 7.42
N ARG A 197 -5.26 16.51 6.41
CA ARG A 197 -4.71 17.37 5.36
C ARG A 197 -4.10 18.63 5.94
N GLN A 198 -4.84 19.35 6.79
CA GLN A 198 -4.38 20.59 7.41
C GLN A 198 -3.07 20.35 8.18
N ARG A 199 -3.02 19.34 9.05
CA ARG A 199 -1.84 19.05 9.87
C ARG A 199 -0.60 18.70 9.03
N LEU A 200 -0.79 17.89 7.99
CA LEU A 200 0.30 17.53 7.09
C LEU A 200 0.81 18.73 6.27
N VAL A 201 -0.10 19.59 5.78
CA VAL A 201 0.26 20.81 5.04
C VAL A 201 1.00 21.79 5.94
N SER A 202 0.49 22.06 7.15
CA SER A 202 1.16 22.97 8.09
C SER A 202 2.56 22.47 8.49
N ALA A 203 2.72 21.16 8.69
CA ALA A 203 4.04 20.58 8.94
C ALA A 203 4.99 20.78 7.75
N ILE A 204 4.50 20.67 6.51
CA ILE A 204 5.27 20.95 5.28
C ILE A 204 5.65 22.43 5.18
N GLU A 205 4.74 23.34 5.48
CA GLU A 205 4.97 24.79 5.45
C GLU A 205 6.08 25.22 6.40
N VAL A 206 6.22 24.57 7.56
CA VAL A 206 7.31 24.82 8.51
C VAL A 206 8.57 24.00 8.18
N GLY A 207 8.41 22.75 7.77
CA GLY A 207 9.52 21.82 7.54
C GLY A 207 10.35 22.13 6.30
N VAL A 208 9.75 22.64 5.21
CA VAL A 208 10.48 22.99 3.98
C VAL A 208 11.48 24.13 4.21
N PRO A 209 11.11 25.27 4.82
CA PRO A 209 12.06 26.32 5.17
C PRO A 209 13.21 25.81 6.04
N ALA A 210 12.93 25.03 7.10
CA ALA A 210 13.96 24.48 7.98
C ALA A 210 14.97 23.59 7.23
N PHE A 211 14.50 22.74 6.32
CA PHE A 211 15.38 21.93 5.48
C PHE A 211 16.27 22.80 4.58
N ASN A 212 15.68 23.80 3.93
CA ASN A 212 16.37 24.66 2.97
C ASN A 212 17.38 25.59 3.66
N SER A 213 17.16 25.95 4.93
CA SER A 213 18.11 26.73 5.73
C SER A 213 19.23 25.88 6.35
N GLY A 214 19.26 24.57 6.10
CA GLY A 214 20.28 23.65 6.59
C GLY A 214 19.92 22.93 7.90
N ASP A 215 18.83 23.30 8.57
CA ASP A 215 18.32 22.60 9.75
C ASP A 215 17.46 21.38 9.36
N VAL A 216 18.15 20.43 8.74
CA VAL A 216 17.57 19.18 8.27
C VAL A 216 17.07 18.32 9.43
N SER A 217 17.70 18.43 10.60
CA SER A 217 17.31 17.68 11.80
C SER A 217 15.94 18.15 12.31
N ALA A 218 15.74 19.46 12.46
CA ALA A 218 14.44 20.02 12.84
C ALA A 218 13.34 19.64 11.84
N CYS A 219 13.63 19.68 10.53
CA CYS A 219 12.70 19.24 9.50
C CYS A 219 12.23 17.78 9.73
N ALA A 220 13.18 16.86 9.92
CA ALA A 220 12.87 15.45 10.19
C ALA A 220 12.07 15.29 11.49
N THR A 221 12.40 16.04 12.55
CA THR A 221 11.67 16.04 13.81
C THR A 221 10.23 16.53 13.65
N ILE A 222 10.00 17.62 12.91
CA ILE A 222 8.66 18.18 12.63
C ILE A 222 7.79 17.14 11.91
N TYR A 223 8.29 16.57 10.82
CA TYR A 223 7.55 15.57 10.06
C TYR A 223 7.29 14.31 10.90
N GLY A 224 8.30 13.81 11.59
CA GLY A 224 8.18 12.61 12.42
C GLY A 224 7.20 12.79 13.58
N ARG A 225 7.21 13.96 14.23
CA ARG A 225 6.26 14.31 15.30
C ARG A 225 4.83 14.35 14.76
N THR A 226 4.62 15.07 13.66
CA THR A 226 3.30 15.20 13.03
C THR A 226 2.71 13.83 12.70
N ILE A 227 3.49 12.94 12.09
CA ILE A 227 3.03 11.58 11.74
C ILE A 227 2.72 10.76 13.00
N ARG A 228 3.56 10.83 14.05
CA ARG A 228 3.31 10.12 15.32
C ARG A 228 2.01 10.57 15.97
N GLU A 229 1.79 11.87 16.08
CA GLU A 229 0.57 12.41 16.69
C GLU A 229 -0.69 12.04 15.88
N LEU A 230 -0.61 12.04 14.54
CA LEU A 230 -1.71 11.57 13.67
C LEU A 230 -2.04 10.08 13.89
N LEU A 231 -1.03 9.25 14.17
CA LEU A 231 -1.21 7.83 14.51
C LEU A 231 -1.77 7.64 15.92
N GLU A 232 -1.24 8.36 16.91
CA GLU A 232 -1.64 8.28 18.32
C GLU A 232 -3.10 8.72 18.51
N GLN A 233 -3.56 9.70 17.74
CA GLN A 233 -4.94 10.18 17.75
C GLN A 233 -5.89 9.33 16.88
N GLY A 234 -5.39 8.27 16.24
CA GLY A 234 -6.19 7.40 15.36
C GLY A 234 -6.70 8.07 14.09
N LEU A 235 -6.22 9.28 13.73
CA LEU A 235 -6.71 10.07 12.61
C LEU A 235 -6.40 9.44 11.24
N LEU A 236 -5.37 8.60 11.17
CA LEU A 236 -5.07 7.81 9.96
C LEU A 236 -5.88 6.51 9.89
N GLY A 237 -6.65 6.17 10.92
CA GLY A 237 -7.40 4.92 11.06
C GLY A 237 -6.50 3.70 11.29
N ASP A 238 -6.95 2.76 12.12
CA ASP A 238 -6.18 1.57 12.44
C ASP A 238 -6.15 0.57 11.27
N GLY A 239 -4.95 0.06 10.97
CA GLY A 239 -4.74 -0.94 9.92
C GLY A 239 -4.97 -0.44 8.48
N THR A 240 -5.28 0.84 8.28
CA THR A 240 -5.45 1.44 6.94
C THR A 240 -4.13 1.51 6.18
N TRP A 241 -4.21 1.75 4.86
CA TRP A 241 -3.02 2.00 4.06
C TRP A 241 -2.20 3.19 4.58
N ALA A 242 -2.85 4.28 4.97
CA ALA A 242 -2.20 5.49 5.43
C ALA A 242 -1.45 5.28 6.76
N SER A 243 -2.07 4.62 7.74
CA SER A 243 -1.41 4.34 9.02
C SER A 243 -0.26 3.35 8.89
N ARG A 244 -0.40 2.34 8.01
CA ARG A 244 0.69 1.41 7.67
C ARG A 244 1.87 2.13 7.01
N LEU A 245 1.60 3.00 6.04
CA LEU A 245 2.63 3.78 5.35
C LEU A 245 3.36 4.72 6.33
N ALA A 246 2.60 5.39 7.20
CA ALA A 246 3.13 6.25 8.25
C ALA A 246 4.06 5.51 9.21
N ARG A 247 3.62 4.35 9.75
CA ARG A 247 4.45 3.53 10.66
C ARG A 247 5.74 3.06 9.99
N GLN A 248 5.65 2.53 8.77
CA GLN A 248 6.85 2.09 8.04
C GLN A 248 7.80 3.26 7.73
N ALA A 249 7.27 4.45 7.42
CA ALA A 249 8.08 5.64 7.18
C ALA A 249 8.83 6.08 8.45
N LEU A 250 8.18 6.04 9.61
CA LEU A 250 8.81 6.31 10.91
C LEU A 250 9.91 5.29 11.23
N ASP A 251 9.62 3.99 11.08
CA ASP A 251 10.59 2.91 11.35
C ASP A 251 11.83 3.00 10.45
N ARG A 252 11.65 3.42 9.20
CA ARG A 252 12.77 3.64 8.25
C ARG A 252 13.53 4.90 8.60
N ALA A 253 12.84 6.01 8.84
CA ALA A 253 13.45 7.29 9.17
C ALA A 253 14.30 7.20 10.46
N ALA A 254 13.87 6.40 11.44
CA ALA A 254 14.62 6.16 12.68
C ALA A 254 16.00 5.50 12.48
N LYS A 255 16.23 4.88 11.31
CA LYS A 255 17.46 4.16 10.97
C LYS A 255 18.30 4.91 9.92
N GLN A 256 17.96 6.16 9.64
CA GLN A 256 18.54 6.95 8.56
C GLN A 256 19.18 8.24 9.09
N PRO A 257 20.22 8.78 8.42
CA PRO A 257 20.68 10.14 8.67
C PRO A 257 19.53 11.14 8.46
N SER A 258 19.56 12.27 9.18
CA SER A 258 18.46 13.24 9.21
C SER A 258 17.97 13.68 7.82
N ARG A 259 18.88 13.81 6.85
CA ARG A 259 18.54 14.16 5.46
C ARG A 259 17.69 13.11 4.78
N ASP A 260 18.07 11.85 4.90
CA ASP A 260 17.32 10.74 4.31
C ASP A 260 16.00 10.51 5.05
N ALA A 261 16.03 10.64 6.39
CA ALA A 261 14.84 10.58 7.23
C ALA A 261 13.81 11.64 6.82
N ALA A 262 14.21 12.90 6.66
CA ALA A 262 13.32 13.99 6.23
C ALA A 262 12.66 13.68 4.88
N TRP A 263 13.42 13.17 3.90
CA TRP A 263 12.87 12.77 2.60
C TRP A 263 11.97 11.54 2.67
N THR A 264 12.29 10.55 3.51
CA THR A 264 11.44 9.38 3.74
C THR A 264 10.09 9.79 4.31
N LEU A 265 10.09 10.63 5.35
CA LEU A 265 8.88 11.13 5.99
C LEU A 265 8.08 12.02 5.03
N ARG A 266 8.75 12.93 4.32
CA ARG A 266 8.09 13.81 3.35
C ARG A 266 7.34 13.03 2.27
N ARG A 267 7.98 12.01 1.67
CA ARG A 267 7.35 11.16 0.65
C ARG A 267 6.15 10.37 1.18
N ALA A 268 6.15 10.02 2.46
CA ALA A 268 5.00 9.39 3.10
C ALA A 268 3.85 10.40 3.27
N MET A 269 4.15 11.61 3.77
CA MET A 269 3.15 12.68 3.90
C MET A 269 2.51 13.05 2.57
N ASP A 270 3.31 13.23 1.50
CA ASP A 270 2.81 13.56 0.16
C ASP A 270 1.86 12.46 -0.38
N GLN A 271 2.21 11.19 -0.13
CA GLN A 271 1.39 10.04 -0.52
C GLN A 271 0.08 9.95 0.28
N ILE A 272 0.14 10.22 1.58
CA ILE A 272 -1.06 10.31 2.42
C ILE A 272 -1.94 11.46 1.93
N LEU A 273 -1.39 12.66 1.71
CA LEU A 273 -2.13 13.81 1.19
C LEU A 273 -2.82 13.54 -0.16
N ALA A 274 -2.17 12.81 -1.06
CA ALA A 274 -2.75 12.40 -2.33
C ALA A 274 -3.89 11.38 -2.17
N SER A 275 -3.89 10.61 -1.09
CA SER A 275 -4.92 9.61 -0.78
C SER A 275 -6.19 10.19 -0.15
N LEU A 276 -6.09 11.37 0.48
CA LEU A 276 -7.20 12.08 1.14
C LEU A 276 -8.21 12.68 0.18
#